data_AF-A0A836SRG2-F1
#
_entry.id   AF-A0A836SRG2-F1
#
_cell.length_a   1.000
_cell.length_b   1.000
_cell.length_c   1.000
_cell.angle_alpha   90.00
_cell.angle_beta   90.00
_cell.angle_gamma   90.00
#
_symmetry.space_group_name_H-M   'P 1'
#
loop_
_entity.id
_entity.type
_entity.pdbx_description
1 polymer ?
#
loop_
_entity_poly.entity_id
_entity_poly.type
_entity_poly.pdbx_seq_one_letter_code
_entity_poly.pdbx_strand_id
1 'polypeptide(L)'
;MPIEEDWKKLDEQHIRMVPDFPGVFELSDILQEVIFIGKSERLPQTLMQLLDKTDPCLRNAEFFRYKPVRDLDAEFDALINEFKEANNRLPRCNKE
;
A
#
# COMPACT_ATOMS: atom_id res chain seq x y z
N MET A 1 -10.25 -9.49 -1.32
CA MET A 1 -10.15 -9.34 -2.80
C MET A 1 -8.92 -8.48 -3.03
N PRO A 2 -8.01 -8.88 -3.92
CA PRO A 2 -6.80 -8.11 -4.18
C PRO A 2 -7.17 -6.75 -4.76
N ILE A 3 -6.31 -5.75 -4.56
CA ILE A 3 -6.47 -4.48 -5.25
C ILE A 3 -6.26 -4.75 -6.75
N GLU A 4 -7.34 -4.66 -7.53
CA GLU A 4 -7.34 -4.92 -8.97
C GLU A 4 -6.72 -3.78 -9.80
N GLU A 5 -6.35 -2.66 -9.17
CA GLU A 5 -5.64 -1.58 -9.84
C GLU A 5 -4.23 -1.99 -10.25
N ASP A 6 -3.82 -1.51 -11.43
CA ASP A 6 -2.45 -1.61 -11.91
C ASP A 6 -1.46 -0.93 -10.96
N TRP A 7 -0.28 -1.54 -10.82
CA TRP A 7 0.84 -0.96 -10.11
C TRP A 7 1.25 0.37 -10.72
N LYS A 8 1.25 1.43 -9.90
CA LYS A 8 1.72 2.77 -10.25
C LYS A 8 3.08 3.00 -9.63
N LYS A 9 3.94 3.76 -10.31
CA LYS A 9 5.25 4.11 -9.74
C LYS A 9 5.05 5.00 -8.51
N LEU A 10 5.78 4.71 -7.43
CA LEU A 10 5.76 5.51 -6.21
C LEU A 10 6.54 6.81 -6.44
N ASP A 11 5.88 7.76 -7.10
CA ASP A 11 6.39 9.10 -7.37
C ASP A 11 5.28 10.15 -7.24
N GLU A 12 5.69 11.41 -7.15
CA GLU A 12 4.76 12.53 -6.93
C GLU A 12 3.74 12.69 -8.07
N GLN A 13 4.11 12.38 -9.31
CA GLN A 13 3.23 12.54 -10.47
C GLN A 13 2.02 11.60 -10.36
N HIS A 14 2.26 10.32 -10.05
CA HIS A 14 1.19 9.34 -9.90
C HIS A 14 0.38 9.57 -8.64
N ILE A 15 1.01 10.01 -7.54
CA ILE A 15 0.31 10.28 -6.28
C ILE A 15 -0.65 11.46 -6.42
N ARG A 16 -0.31 12.50 -7.20
CA ARG A 16 -1.21 13.63 -7.48
C ARG A 16 -2.49 13.25 -8.23
N MET A 17 -2.52 12.08 -8.88
CA MET A 17 -3.70 11.55 -9.56
C MET A 17 -4.60 10.72 -8.64
N VAL A 18 -4.14 10.41 -7.42
CA VAL A 18 -4.91 9.64 -6.43
C VAL A 18 -6.00 10.56 -5.84
N PRO A 19 -7.26 10.09 -5.76
CA PRO A 19 -8.33 10.87 -5.16
C PRO A 19 -8.05 11.12 -3.67
N ASP A 20 -8.37 12.32 -3.18
CA ASP A 20 -8.32 12.63 -1.74
C ASP A 20 -9.50 11.96 -1.03
N PHE A 21 -9.35 10.66 -0.79
CA PHE A 21 -10.36 9.77 -0.23
C PHE A 21 -9.69 8.75 0.71
N PRO A 22 -10.41 8.24 1.73
CA PRO A 22 -9.92 7.14 2.53
C PRO A 22 -9.72 5.88 1.68
N GLY A 23 -8.71 5.09 2.01
CA GLY A 23 -8.53 3.79 1.38
C GLY A 23 -7.37 2.99 1.95
N VAL A 24 -7.24 1.81 1.38
CA VAL A 24 -6.13 0.88 1.62
C VAL A 24 -5.15 0.96 0.47
N PHE A 25 -3.89 0.66 0.75
CA PHE A 25 -2.83 0.66 -0.27
C PHE A 25 -1.82 -0.44 -0.01
N GLU A 26 -1.19 -0.88 -1.09
CA GLU A 26 -0.09 -1.81 -1.09
C GLU A 26 1.15 -1.12 -1.68
N LEU A 27 2.30 -1.39 -1.10
CA LEU A 27 3.59 -1.04 -1.67
C LEU A 27 4.30 -2.30 -2.11
N SER A 28 4.98 -2.23 -3.25
CA SER A 28 5.84 -3.29 -3.75
C SER A 28 7.25 -2.78 -4.02
N ASP A 29 8.20 -3.72 -4.10
CA ASP A 29 9.53 -3.42 -4.61
C ASP A 29 9.62 -3.56 -6.14
N ILE A 30 10.85 -3.47 -6.67
CA ILE A 30 11.13 -3.50 -8.11
C ILE A 30 10.67 -4.81 -8.79
N LEU A 31 10.53 -5.90 -8.04
CA LEU A 31 10.05 -7.19 -8.54
C LEU A 31 8.52 -7.32 -8.44
N GLN A 32 7.82 -6.26 -8.03
CA GLN A 32 6.39 -6.25 -7.73
C GLN A 32 5.96 -7.20 -6.62
N GLU A 33 6.88 -7.58 -5.72
CA GLU A 33 6.51 -8.27 -4.49
C GLU A 33 5.93 -7.28 -3.48
N VAL A 34 4.79 -7.58 -2.87
CA VAL A 34 4.20 -6.73 -1.83
C VAL A 34 5.06 -6.75 -0.58
N ILE A 35 5.52 -5.58 -0.16
CA ILE A 35 6.41 -5.40 0.98
C ILE A 35 5.70 -4.75 2.16
N PHE A 36 4.63 -4.00 1.89
CA PHE A 36 3.84 -3.32 2.89
C PHE A 36 2.38 -3.19 2.46
N ILE A 37 1.46 -3.40 3.40
CA ILE A 37 0.03 -3.10 3.28
C ILE A 37 -0.29 -2.04 4.33
N GLY A 38 -0.98 -0.99 3.92
CA GLY A 38 -1.38 0.11 4.79
C GLY A 38 -2.81 0.56 4.53
N LYS A 39 -3.31 1.40 5.45
CA LYS A 39 -4.59 2.10 5.34
C LYS A 39 -4.40 3.58 5.64
N SER A 40 -5.23 4.42 5.07
CA SER A 40 -5.16 5.87 5.24
C SER A 40 -6.54 6.49 5.12
N GLU A 41 -6.81 7.50 5.96
CA GLU A 41 -7.96 8.39 5.82
C GLU A 41 -7.84 9.32 4.60
N ARG A 42 -6.61 9.53 4.13
CA ARG A 42 -6.28 10.41 3.01
C ARG A 42 -5.10 9.85 2.22
N LEU A 43 -5.43 8.98 1.26
CA LEU A 43 -4.46 8.28 0.42
C LEU A 43 -3.33 9.16 -0.12
N PRO A 44 -3.58 10.30 -0.81
CA PRO A 44 -2.50 11.08 -1.41
C PRO A 44 -1.55 11.66 -0.35
N GLN A 45 -2.06 12.06 0.81
CA GLN A 45 -1.24 12.63 1.89
C GLN A 45 -0.31 11.58 2.48
N THR A 46 -0.83 10.38 2.75
CA THR A 46 -0.01 9.27 3.27
C THR A 46 1.01 8.81 2.24
N LEU A 47 0.62 8.62 0.98
CA LEU A 47 1.55 8.19 -0.07
C LEU A 47 2.67 9.22 -0.30
N MET A 48 2.37 10.53 -0.23
CA MET A 48 3.41 11.57 -0.28
C MET A 48 4.40 11.47 0.88
N GLN A 49 3.94 11.20 2.11
CA GLN A 49 4.84 11.02 3.27
C GLN A 49 5.76 9.80 3.11
N LEU A 50 5.32 8.78 2.37
CA LEU A 50 6.10 7.57 2.13
C LEU A 50 7.19 7.77 1.06
N LEU A 51 7.12 8.84 0.25
CA LEU A 51 8.17 9.17 -0.73
C LEU A 51 9.51 9.46 -0.06
N ASP A 52 9.49 10.06 1.13
CA ASP A 52 10.70 10.37 1.88
C ASP A 52 11.41 9.09 2.39
N LYS A 53 10.74 7.92 2.32
CA LYS A 53 11.27 6.60 2.69
C LYS A 53 12.04 6.62 4.01
N THR A 54 11.51 7.37 4.98
CA THR A 54 12.13 7.57 6.30
C THR A 54 12.23 6.26 7.06
N ASP A 55 11.29 5.33 6.85
CA ASP A 55 11.40 3.96 7.32
C ASP A 55 12.42 3.17 6.46
N PRO A 56 13.51 2.66 7.06
CA PRO A 56 14.51 1.87 6.35
C PRO A 56 13.95 0.64 5.61
N CYS A 57 12.86 0.06 6.11
CA CYS A 57 12.23 -1.11 5.48
C CYS A 57 11.57 -0.75 4.13
N LEU A 58 11.05 0.47 4.02
CA LEU A 58 10.36 0.97 2.83
C LEU A 58 11.29 1.58 1.79
N ARG A 59 12.62 1.57 2.00
CA ARG A 59 13.60 2.11 1.05
C ARG A 59 13.47 1.52 -0.35
N ASN A 60 13.12 0.24 -0.43
CA ASN A 60 12.95 -0.48 -1.69
C ASN A 60 11.52 -0.40 -2.25
N ALA A 61 10.62 0.41 -1.67
CA ALA A 61 9.29 0.61 -2.22
C ALA A 61 9.39 1.38 -3.55
N GLU A 62 8.98 0.77 -4.65
CA GLU A 62 9.09 1.36 -6.00
C GLU A 62 7.72 1.57 -6.65
N PHE A 63 6.74 0.74 -6.28
CA PHE A 63 5.38 0.86 -6.80
C PHE A 63 4.36 0.83 -5.68
N PHE A 64 3.19 1.37 -5.99
CA PHE A 64 2.02 1.30 -5.14
C PHE A 64 0.77 1.00 -5.96
N ARG A 65 -0.21 0.41 -5.31
CA ARG A 65 -1.60 0.37 -5.77
C ARG A 65 -2.51 0.68 -4.60
N TYR A 66 -3.72 1.15 -4.87
CA TYR A 66 -4.64 1.57 -3.82
C TYR A 66 -6.08 1.20 -4.17
N LYS A 67 -6.91 1.16 -3.14
CA LYS A 67 -8.35 0.94 -3.26
C LYS A 67 -9.07 1.95 -2.37
N PRO A 68 -9.77 2.94 -2.95
CA PRO A 68 -10.58 3.89 -2.19
C PRO A 68 -11.73 3.16 -1.50
N VAL A 69 -11.81 3.21 -0.17
CA VAL A 69 -12.85 2.54 0.64
C VAL A 69 -13.17 3.37 1.88
N ARG A 70 -14.42 3.26 2.37
CA ARG A 70 -14.83 3.93 3.61
C ARG A 70 -14.54 3.12 4.86
N ASP A 71 -14.67 1.80 4.78
CA ASP A 71 -14.39 0.89 5.90
C ASP A 71 -12.94 0.41 5.80
N LEU A 72 -12.04 1.23 6.36
CA LEU A 72 -10.60 0.99 6.31
C LEU A 72 -10.18 -0.27 7.06
N ASP A 73 -10.81 -0.51 8.21
CA ASP A 73 -10.43 -1.62 9.09
C ASP A 73 -10.82 -2.95 8.43
N ALA A 74 -12.07 -3.08 7.98
CA ALA A 74 -12.53 -4.32 7.35
C ALA A 74 -11.74 -4.65 6.07
N GLU A 75 -11.45 -3.65 5.23
CA GLU A 75 -10.73 -3.89 3.98
C GLU A 75 -9.23 -4.14 4.23
N PHE A 76 -8.62 -3.46 5.19
CA PHE A 76 -7.23 -3.71 5.57
C PHE A 76 -7.07 -5.12 6.14
N ASP A 77 -7.96 -5.53 7.05
CA ASP A 77 -7.96 -6.86 7.64
C ASP A 77 -8.19 -7.93 6.57
N ALA A 78 -9.05 -7.68 5.58
CA ALA A 78 -9.24 -8.59 4.45
C ALA A 78 -7.94 -8.72 3.62
N LEU A 79 -7.29 -7.61 3.27
CA LEU A 79 -6.06 -7.61 2.47
C LEU A 79 -4.88 -8.27 3.18
N ILE A 80 -4.67 -7.95 4.46
CA ILE A 80 -3.55 -8.51 5.23
C ILE A 80 -3.74 -10.01 5.46
N ASN A 81 -4.98 -10.46 5.72
CA ASN A 81 -5.28 -11.88 5.89
C ASN A 81 -5.14 -12.64 4.58
N GLU A 82 -5.62 -12.10 3.46
CA GLU A 82 -5.44 -12.71 2.14
C GLU A 82 -3.95 -12.87 1.78
N PHE A 83 -3.14 -11.82 2.02
CA PHE A 83 -1.69 -11.92 1.83
C PHE A 83 -1.08 -13.00 2.71
N LYS A 84 -1.50 -13.07 3.98
CA LYS A 84 -1.02 -14.05 4.95
C LYS A 84 -1.39 -15.47 4.57
N GLU A 85 -2.61 -15.71 4.08
CA GLU A 85 -3.05 -17.03 3.61
C GLU A 85 -2.28 -17.47 2.36
N ALA A 86 -2.06 -16.55 1.42
CA ALA A 86 -1.33 -16.84 0.18
C ALA A 86 0.17 -17.10 0.41
N ASN A 87 0.80 -16.39 1.36
CA ASN A 87 2.24 -16.39 1.54
C ASN A 87 2.71 -17.08 2.84
N ASN A 88 1.78 -17.50 3.70
CA ASN A 88 2.04 -18.00 5.06
C ASN A 88 2.88 -17.03 5.93
N ARG A 89 2.83 -15.73 5.64
CA ARG A 89 3.57 -14.66 6.35
C ARG A 89 2.94 -13.30 6.12
N LEU A 90 3.25 -12.33 6.97
CA LEU A 90 2.94 -10.93 6.70
C LEU A 90 3.92 -10.32 5.68
N PRO A 91 3.55 -9.19 5.03
CA PRO A 91 4.50 -8.42 4.24
C PRO A 91 5.70 -8.03 5.11
N ARG A 92 6.91 -8.03 4.54
CA ARG A 92 8.16 -7.92 5.32
C ARG A 92 8.28 -6.64 6.15
N CYS A 93 7.57 -5.58 5.77
CA CYS A 93 7.57 -4.29 6.48
C CYS A 93 6.32 -4.07 7.33
N ASN A 94 5.34 -4.97 7.31
CA ASN A 94 4.28 -4.98 8.31
C ASN A 94 4.82 -5.66 9.56
N LYS A 95 4.83 -4.93 10.68
CA LYS A 95 5.20 -5.49 11.99
C LYS A 95 4.12 -6.48 12.42
N GLU A 96 4.55 -7.60 13.03
CA GLU A 96 3.67 -8.57 13.70
C GLU A 96 2.95 -7.97 14.91
#